data_AF-A0A3D0WB42-F1
#
_entry.id   AF-A0A3D0WB42-F1
#
_cell.length_a   1.000
_cell.length_b   1.000
_cell.length_c   1.000
_cell.angle_alpha   90.00
_cell.angle_beta   90.00
_cell.angle_gamma   90.00
#
_symmetry.space_group_name_H-M   'P 1'
#
loop_
_entity.id
_entity.type
_entity.pdbx_description
1 polymer ?
#
loop_
_entity_poly.entity_id
_entity_poly.type
_entity_poly.pdbx_seq_one_letter_code
_entity_poly.pdbx_strand_id
1 'polypeptide(L)' 'KAGVAAARTLTDLRLPMIDDLPDITVELIRSEAEPGGVSDLSVPPVAPAIANAVAAATGQRLRRLPLDPANP' A
#
# COMPACT_ATOMS: atom_id res chain seq x y z
N LYS A 1 4.58 18.48 -24.98
CA LYS A 1 3.44 17.69 -25.53
C LYS A 1 2.78 16.96 -24.35
N ALA A 2 1.50 17.18 -24.08
CA ALA A 2 0.78 16.43 -23.05
C ALA A 2 0.77 14.94 -23.42
N GLY A 3 1.09 14.07 -22.47
CA GLY A 3 1.12 12.60 -22.66
C GLY A 3 2.50 11.99 -22.95
N VAL A 4 3.59 12.76 -22.88
CA VAL A 4 4.95 12.19 -22.93
C VAL A 4 5.40 11.84 -21.51
N ALA A 5 5.99 10.66 -21.34
CA ALA A 5 6.58 10.25 -20.07
C ALA A 5 7.60 11.31 -19.60
N ALA A 6 7.35 11.88 -18.42
CA ALA A 6 8.27 12.81 -17.80
C ALA A 6 9.37 12.03 -17.09
N ALA A 7 10.63 12.42 -17.28
CA ALA A 7 11.72 11.93 -16.45
C ALA A 7 11.47 12.38 -15.00
N ARG A 8 11.58 11.44 -14.06
CA ARG A 8 11.44 11.68 -12.62
C ARG A 8 12.60 11.02 -11.90
N THR A 9 13.02 11.63 -10.80
CA THR A 9 13.94 11.02 -9.84
C THR A 9 13.18 10.09 -8.90
N LEU A 10 13.90 9.23 -8.18
CA LEU A 10 13.28 8.38 -7.16
C LEU A 10 12.65 9.21 -6.04
N THR A 11 13.25 10.34 -5.68
CA THR A 11 12.72 11.28 -4.69
C THR A 11 11.35 11.82 -5.09
N ASP A 12 11.13 12.05 -6.38
CA ASP A 12 9.85 12.54 -6.88
C ASP A 12 8.70 11.52 -6.68
N LEU A 13 9.02 10.23 -6.61
CA LEU A 13 8.01 9.17 -6.44
C LEU A 13 7.42 9.11 -5.03
N ARG A 14 8.03 9.78 -4.04
CA ARG A 14 7.63 9.73 -2.62
C ARG A 14 7.42 8.30 -2.12
N LEU A 15 8.38 7.44 -2.44
CA LEU A 15 8.40 6.08 -1.92
C LEU A 15 8.64 6.12 -0.40
N PRO A 16 8.09 5.18 0.37
CA PRO A 16 8.39 5.05 1.78
C PRO A 16 9.89 4.86 2.01
N MET A 17 10.43 5.59 2.97
CA MET A 17 11.79 5.45 3.48
C MET A 17 11.79 4.58 4.75
N ILE A 18 12.97 4.23 5.25
CA ILE A 18 13.10 3.33 6.41
C ILE A 18 12.38 3.89 7.65
N ASP A 19 12.38 5.21 7.82
CA ASP A 19 11.72 5.93 8.90
C ASP A 19 10.19 6.01 8.77
N ASP A 20 9.63 5.73 7.59
CA ASP A 20 8.18 5.63 7.37
C ASP A 20 7.63 4.23 7.75
N LEU A 21 8.49 3.23 7.95
CA LEU A 21 8.07 1.85 8.15
C LEU A 21 7.68 1.57 9.61
N PRO A 22 6.48 1.03 9.86
CA PRO A 22 6.12 0.52 11.18
C PRO A 22 6.82 -0.83 11.43
N ASP A 23 6.64 -1.37 12.64
CA ASP A 23 7.00 -2.76 12.92
C ASP A 23 6.13 -3.71 12.08
N ILE A 24 6.76 -4.70 11.43
CA ILE A 24 6.09 -5.63 10.51
C ILE A 24 6.26 -7.04 11.05
N THR A 25 5.15 -7.64 11.47
CA THR A 25 5.09 -9.06 11.83
C THR A 25 4.59 -9.88 10.64
N VAL A 26 5.29 -10.97 10.32
CA VAL A 26 4.92 -11.90 9.25
C VAL A 26 4.68 -13.29 9.84
N GLU A 27 3.51 -13.85 9.57
CA GLU A 27 3.15 -15.21 9.95
C GLU A 27 2.95 -16.09 8.71
N LEU A 28 3.54 -17.29 8.72
CA LEU A 28 3.38 -18.27 7.66
C LEU A 28 2.28 -19.27 8.05
N ILE A 29 1.15 -19.18 7.37
CA ILE A 29 0.00 -20.07 7.59
C ILE A 29 0.22 -21.39 6.84
N ARG A 30 0.04 -22.53 7.54
CA ARG A 30 0.17 -23.86 6.93
C ARG A 30 -0.93 -24.10 5.89
N SER A 31 -0.55 -24.72 4.77
CA SER A 31 -1.45 -25.08 3.66
C SER A 31 -1.09 -26.45 3.11
N GLU A 32 -2.10 -27.26 2.81
CA GLU A 32 -1.98 -28.56 2.11
C GLU A 32 -2.25 -28.43 0.60
N ALA A 33 -2.48 -27.21 0.10
CA ALA A 33 -2.67 -26.97 -1.32
C ALA A 33 -1.34 -27.11 -2.10
N GLU A 34 -1.45 -27.36 -3.40
CA GLU A 34 -0.28 -27.40 -4.29
C GLU A 34 0.51 -26.07 -4.18
N PRO A 35 1.86 -26.11 -4.21
CA PRO A 35 2.68 -24.91 -4.11
C PRO A 35 2.32 -23.86 -5.17
N GLY A 36 2.13 -22.62 -4.72
CA GLY A 36 1.84 -21.47 -5.58
C GLY A 36 2.82 -20.32 -5.35
N GLY A 37 2.85 -19.36 -6.27
CA GLY A 37 3.62 -18.13 -6.11
C GLY A 37 3.04 -17.26 -5.00
N VAL A 38 3.88 -16.85 -4.05
CA VAL A 38 3.45 -16.04 -2.88
C VAL A 38 3.92 -14.59 -2.92
N SER A 39 4.81 -14.23 -3.84
CA SER A 39 5.47 -12.91 -3.89
C SER A 39 4.51 -11.73 -4.04
N ASP A 40 3.40 -11.94 -4.75
CA ASP A 40 2.47 -10.87 -5.10
C ASP A 40 1.21 -10.86 -4.22
N LEU A 41 1.09 -11.80 -3.28
CA LEU A 41 -0.10 -11.93 -2.43
C LEU A 41 -0.22 -10.81 -1.39
N SER A 42 0.92 -10.23 -1.01
CA SER A 42 0.98 -9.20 0.05
C SER A 42 0.59 -7.82 -0.43
N VAL A 43 0.77 -7.49 -1.73
CA VAL A 43 0.56 -6.12 -2.24
C VAL A 43 -0.92 -5.72 -2.29
N PRO A 44 -1.85 -6.53 -2.84
CA PRO A 44 -3.26 -6.16 -2.95
C PRO A 44 -3.96 -5.79 -1.62
N PRO A 45 -3.74 -6.49 -0.49
CA PRO A 45 -4.45 -6.18 0.75
C PRO A 45 -3.93 -4.95 1.50
N VAL A 46 -2.75 -4.41 1.19
CA VAL A 46 -2.12 -3.33 1.98
C VAL A 46 -2.94 -2.03 1.95
N ALA A 47 -3.26 -1.52 0.76
CA ALA A 47 -4.03 -0.27 0.63
C ALA A 47 -5.42 -0.33 1.30
N PRO A 48 -6.27 -1.35 1.08
CA PRO A 48 -7.57 -1.43 1.75
C PRO A 48 -7.44 -1.66 3.26
N ALA A 49 -6.41 -2.37 3.75
CA ALA A 49 -6.19 -2.52 5.19
C ALA A 49 -5.89 -1.17 5.85
N ILE A 50 -5.01 -0.36 5.26
CA ILE A 50 -4.70 0.99 5.74
C ILE A 50 -5.94 1.89 5.67
N ALA A 51 -6.67 1.89 4.55
CA ALA A 51 -7.90 2.68 4.41
C ALA A 51 -8.95 2.32 5.47
N ASN A 52 -9.10 1.03 5.79
CA ASN A 52 -9.99 0.56 6.86
C ASN A 52 -9.51 1.02 8.24
N ALA A 53 -8.21 0.99 8.51
CA ALA A 53 -7.64 1.49 9.77
C ALA A 53 -7.87 3.00 9.95
N VAL A 54 -7.64 3.81 8.92
CA VAL A 54 -7.93 5.26 8.94
C VAL A 54 -9.40 5.49 9.25
N ALA A 55 -10.29 4.78 8.57
CA ALA A 55 -11.72 4.95 8.76
C ALA A 55 -12.22 4.45 10.12
N ALA A 56 -11.59 3.42 10.70
CA ALA A 56 -11.87 3.00 12.07
C ALA A 56 -11.40 4.04 13.10
N ALA A 57 -10.25 4.67 12.87
CA ALA A 57 -9.67 5.66 13.77
C ALA A 57 -10.33 7.04 13.69
N THR A 58 -10.83 7.43 12.51
CA THR A 58 -11.28 8.82 12.23
C THR A 58 -12.74 8.94 11.78
N GLY A 59 -13.37 7.84 11.37
CA GLY A 59 -14.67 7.85 10.69
C GLY A 59 -14.63 8.24 9.20
N GLN A 60 -13.49 8.75 8.69
CA GLN A 60 -13.34 9.15 7.29
C GLN A 60 -13.00 7.95 6.40
N ARG A 61 -13.76 7.74 5.31
CA ARG A 61 -13.54 6.65 4.36
C ARG A 61 -12.77 7.15 3.13
N LEU A 62 -11.49 6.78 3.03
CA LEU A 62 -10.66 7.04 1.85
C LEU A 62 -10.89 5.97 0.79
N ARG A 63 -11.18 6.39 -0.45
CA ARG A 63 -11.46 5.50 -1.60
C ARG A 63 -10.57 5.78 -2.80
N ARG A 64 -9.85 6.90 -2.79
CA ARG A 64 -8.92 7.29 -3.85
C ARG A 64 -7.48 7.05 -3.39
N LEU A 65 -6.67 6.52 -4.30
CA LEU A 65 -5.23 6.47 -4.13
C LEU A 65 -4.56 7.71 -4.77
N PRO A 66 -3.46 8.22 -4.20
CA PRO A 66 -2.89 7.84 -2.90
C PRO A 66 -3.83 8.20 -1.74
N LEU A 67 -3.73 7.50 -0.62
CA LEU A 67 -4.60 7.70 0.56
C LEU A 67 -4.26 9.04 1.24
N ASP A 68 -4.84 10.12 0.73
CA ASP A 68 -4.66 11.49 1.22
C ASP A 68 -5.94 11.94 1.94
N PRO A 69 -5.91 12.21 3.26
CA PRO A 69 -7.06 12.73 4.00
C PRO A 69 -7.61 14.05 3.46
N ALA A 70 -6.79 14.86 2.78
CA ALA A 70 -7.22 16.09 2.12
C ALA A 70 -7.98 15.84 0.80
N ASN A 71 -7.93 14.63 0.27
CA ASN A 71 -8.60 14.21 -0.97
C ASN A 71 -9.16 12.78 -0.86
N PRO A 72 -10.22 12.58 -0.05
CA PRO A 72 -10.75 11.26 0.32
C PRO A 72 -11.34 10.43 -0.83
#